data_AF-A0AAJ2G344-F1
#
_entry.id   AF-A0AAJ2G344-F1
#
_cell.length_a   1.000
_cell.length_b   1.000
_cell.length_c   1.000
_cell.angle_alpha   90.00
_cell.angle_beta   90.00
_cell.angle_gamma   90.00
#
_symmetry.space_group_name_H-M   'P 1'
#
loop_
_entity.id
_entity.type
_entity.pdbx_description
1 polymer ?
#
loop_
_entity_poly.entity_id
_entity_poly.type
_entity_poly.pdbx_seq_one_letter_code
_entity_poly.pdbx_strand_id
1 'polypeptide(L)'
;MHTEVEPIVTRLQQDVPAAEARIDDAMIALLSLTTSVVAARRDTAGVPAAKGHAMIQRLAKAQMSLVDISGEVFRVHGDLVTIGRETAGYDIHEDCPLQESAVVPLHAVA
;
A
#
# COMPACT_ATOMS: atom_id res chain seq x y z
N MET A 1 -18.59 29.06 -5.76
CA MET A 1 -18.95 27.91 -4.91
C MET A 1 -17.79 26.90 -4.94
N HIS A 2 -16.57 27.34 -4.59
CA HIS A 2 -15.32 26.56 -4.73
C HIS A 2 -14.74 26.07 -3.39
N THR A 3 -15.35 26.43 -2.26
CA THR A 3 -14.71 26.36 -0.95
C THR A 3 -14.78 24.99 -0.27
N GLU A 4 -15.63 24.07 -0.74
CA GLU A 4 -15.84 22.76 -0.09
C GLU A 4 -15.05 21.60 -0.72
N VAL A 5 -14.53 21.75 -1.95
CA VAL A 5 -13.87 20.67 -2.70
C VAL A 5 -12.37 20.57 -2.41
N GLU A 6 -11.69 21.72 -2.34
CA GLU A 6 -10.28 21.85 -1.94
C GLU A 6 -9.90 21.03 -0.69
N PRO A 7 -10.61 21.15 0.46
CA PRO A 7 -10.23 20.41 1.67
C PRO A 7 -10.38 18.88 1.53
N ILE A 8 -11.29 18.41 0.67
CA ILE A 8 -11.49 16.98 0.43
C ILE A 8 -10.35 16.42 -0.43
N VAL A 9 -9.93 17.15 -1.47
CA VAL A 9 -8.83 16.74 -2.36
C VAL A 9 -7.52 16.66 -1.59
N THR A 10 -7.19 17.69 -0.79
CA THR A 10 -5.98 17.69 0.05
C THR A 10 -5.98 16.50 1.02
N ARG A 11 -7.16 16.17 1.59
CA ARG A 11 -7.28 15.02 2.48
C ARG A 11 -7.06 13.70 1.75
N LEU A 12 -7.64 13.52 0.56
CA LEU A 12 -7.43 12.31 -0.24
C LEU A 12 -5.97 12.13 -0.67
N GLN A 13 -5.28 13.22 -1.01
CA GLN A 13 -3.85 13.21 -1.33
C GLN A 13 -2.96 12.74 -0.14
N GLN A 14 -3.44 12.90 1.09
CA GLN A 14 -2.76 12.43 2.29
C GLN A 14 -3.20 11.03 2.70
N ASP A 15 -4.50 10.77 2.69
CA ASP A 15 -5.11 9.54 3.20
C ASP A 15 -4.77 8.33 2.32
N VAL A 16 -4.68 8.50 1.00
CA VAL A 16 -4.40 7.39 0.06
C VAL A 16 -2.96 6.85 0.23
N PRO A 17 -1.89 7.66 0.13
CA PRO A 17 -0.52 7.16 0.35
C PRO A 17 -0.32 6.65 1.78
N ALA A 18 -0.99 7.24 2.77
CA ALA A 18 -0.93 6.77 4.15
C ALA A 18 -1.58 5.38 4.32
N ALA A 19 -2.68 5.11 3.60
CA ALA A 19 -3.30 3.79 3.61
C ALA A 19 -2.41 2.73 2.95
N GLU A 20 -1.80 3.05 1.81
CA GLU A 20 -0.84 2.18 1.11
C GLU A 20 0.34 1.82 2.02
N ALA A 21 0.99 2.82 2.63
CA ALA A 21 2.12 2.60 3.53
C ALA A 21 1.76 1.71 4.74
N ARG A 22 0.55 1.88 5.30
CA ARG A 22 0.09 1.05 6.42
C ARG A 22 -0.16 -0.40 6.04
N ILE A 23 -0.52 -0.67 4.78
CA ILE A 23 -0.67 -2.04 4.28
C ILE A 23 0.71 -2.70 4.16
N ASP A 24 1.70 -1.97 3.67
CA ASP A 24 3.09 -2.45 3.61
C ASP A 24 3.65 -2.74 5.01
N ASP A 25 3.43 -1.84 5.97
CA ASP A 25 3.80 -2.05 7.37
C ASP A 25 3.14 -3.31 7.96
N ALA A 26 1.86 -3.54 7.65
CA ALA A 26 1.15 -4.75 8.07
C ALA A 26 1.73 -6.02 7.43
N MET A 27 2.13 -5.95 6.16
CA MET A 27 2.77 -7.05 5.45
C MET A 27 4.13 -7.40 6.05
N ILE A 28 4.94 -6.39 6.36
CA ILE A 28 6.24 -6.55 7.06
C ILE A 28 6.04 -7.21 8.43
N ALA A 29 5.07 -6.75 9.22
CA ALA A 29 4.76 -7.32 10.53
C ALA A 29 4.38 -8.81 10.42
N LEU A 30 3.56 -9.17 9.43
CA LEU A 30 3.08 -10.54 9.25
C LEU A 30 4.18 -11.49 8.74
N LEU A 31 5.06 -11.01 7.85
CA LEU A 31 6.24 -11.74 7.40
C LEU A 31 7.24 -11.97 8.54
N SER A 32 7.43 -10.96 9.40
CA SER A 32 8.27 -11.06 10.59
C SER A 32 7.72 -12.10 11.57
N LEU A 33 6.41 -12.07 11.85
CA LEU A 33 5.74 -13.09 12.68
C LEU A 33 5.88 -14.49 12.09
N THR A 34 5.73 -14.62 10.78
CA THR A 34 5.89 -15.92 10.09
C THR A 34 7.30 -16.46 10.26
N THR A 35 8.30 -15.59 10.15
CA THR A 35 9.71 -15.95 10.39
C THR A 35 9.90 -16.48 11.81
N SER A 36 9.37 -15.78 12.82
CA SER A 36 9.44 -16.24 14.22
C SER A 36 8.75 -17.59 14.43
N VAL A 37 7.58 -17.82 13.84
CA VAL A 37 6.86 -19.10 13.97
C VAL A 37 7.61 -20.25 13.30
N VAL A 38 8.19 -20.01 12.11
CA VAL A 38 8.98 -21.02 11.40
C VAL A 38 10.28 -21.34 12.16
N ALA A 39 10.96 -20.33 12.69
CA ALA A 39 12.15 -20.50 13.53
C ALA A 39 11.82 -21.30 14.81
N ALA A 40 10.76 -20.92 15.54
CA ALA A 40 10.32 -21.65 16.72
C ALA A 40 10.03 -23.13 16.44
N ARG A 41 9.40 -23.44 15.30
CA ARG A 41 9.17 -24.84 14.87
C ARG A 41 10.46 -25.59 14.57
N ARG A 42 11.47 -24.92 14.01
CA ARG A 42 12.79 -25.53 13.72
C ARG A 42 13.58 -25.80 15.00
N ASP A 43 13.56 -24.84 15.93
CA ASP A 43 14.50 -24.80 17.05
C ASP A 43 13.94 -25.49 18.31
N THR A 44 12.64 -25.81 18.34
CA THR A 44 12.05 -26.54 19.46
C THR A 44 12.31 -28.05 19.34
N ALA A 45 13.22 -28.55 20.18
CA ALA A 45 13.54 -29.98 20.24
C ALA A 45 12.32 -30.84 20.62
N GLY A 46 12.19 -32.00 19.97
CA GLY A 46 11.15 -32.99 20.29
C GLY A 46 9.74 -32.67 19.76
N VAL A 47 9.54 -31.54 19.07
CA VAL A 47 8.25 -31.19 18.46
C VAL A 47 8.22 -31.68 17.00
N PRO A 48 7.21 -32.50 16.60
CA PRO A 48 7.08 -32.93 15.20
C PRO A 48 6.89 -31.73 14.26
N ALA A 49 7.52 -31.77 13.07
CA ALA A 49 7.42 -30.70 12.07
C ALA A 49 5.98 -30.40 11.58
N ALA A 50 5.07 -31.35 11.75
CA ALA A 50 3.64 -31.17 11.47
C ALA A 50 2.96 -30.21 12.48
N LYS A 51 3.50 -30.10 13.70
CA LYS A 51 3.01 -29.13 14.69
C LYS A 51 3.40 -27.73 14.22
N GLY A 52 2.42 -26.82 14.27
CA GLY A 52 2.58 -25.45 13.76
C GLY A 52 2.36 -25.26 12.26
N HIS A 53 2.22 -26.34 11.46
CA HIS A 53 1.91 -26.22 10.04
C HIS A 53 0.58 -25.49 9.79
N ALA A 54 -0.45 -25.79 10.58
CA ALA A 54 -1.74 -25.10 10.50
C ALA A 54 -1.64 -23.60 10.87
N MET A 55 -0.66 -23.18 11.68
CA MET A 55 -0.42 -21.77 11.95
C MET A 55 0.24 -21.09 10.76
N ILE A 56 1.27 -21.71 10.19
CA ILE A 56 1.95 -21.22 8.97
C ILE A 56 0.96 -21.10 7.81
N GLN A 57 0.06 -22.08 7.62
CA GLN A 57 -0.96 -22.01 6.58
C GLN A 57 -1.93 -20.84 6.79
N ARG A 58 -2.31 -20.54 8.04
CA ARG A 58 -3.15 -19.38 8.35
C ARG A 58 -2.42 -18.06 8.10
N LEU A 59 -1.15 -17.97 8.46
CA LEU A 59 -0.32 -16.79 8.19
C LEU A 59 -0.14 -16.57 6.68
N ALA A 60 0.11 -17.63 5.90
CA ALA A 60 0.19 -17.55 4.45
C ALA A 60 -1.12 -17.06 3.80
N LYS A 61 -2.28 -17.53 4.29
CA LYS A 61 -3.59 -17.02 3.83
C LYS A 61 -3.78 -15.54 4.16
N ALA A 62 -3.39 -15.12 5.36
CA ALA A 62 -3.44 -13.71 5.76
C ALA A 62 -2.52 -12.83 4.90
N GLN A 63 -1.33 -13.33 4.52
CA GLN A 63 -0.42 -12.63 3.60
C GLN A 63 -1.06 -12.43 2.23
N MET A 64 -1.69 -13.46 1.67
CA MET A 64 -2.39 -13.34 0.39
C MET A 64 -3.56 -12.35 0.46
N SER A 65 -4.29 -12.34 1.57
CA SER A 65 -5.37 -11.36 1.77
C SER A 65 -4.82 -9.92 1.79
N LEU A 66 -3.64 -9.67 2.38
CA LEU A 66 -3.01 -8.35 2.36
C LEU A 66 -2.55 -7.94 0.95
N VAL A 67 -2.04 -8.88 0.16
CA VAL A 67 -1.67 -8.62 -1.25
C VAL A 67 -2.92 -8.24 -2.06
N ASP A 68 -4.02 -8.97 -1.88
CA ASP A 68 -5.29 -8.66 -2.56
C ASP A 68 -5.78 -7.26 -2.17
N ILE A 69 -5.80 -6.94 -0.87
CA ILE A 69 -6.20 -5.62 -0.35
C ILE A 69 -5.31 -4.51 -0.91
N SER A 70 -3.99 -4.72 -0.94
CA SER A 70 -3.02 -3.77 -1.51
C SER A 70 -3.36 -3.46 -2.97
N GLY A 71 -3.65 -4.48 -3.78
CA GLY A 71 -4.06 -4.33 -5.17
C GLY A 71 -5.35 -3.52 -5.33
N GLU A 72 -6.36 -3.76 -4.49
CA GLU A 72 -7.60 -2.98 -4.51
C GLU A 72 -7.38 -1.51 -4.14
N VAL A 73 -6.51 -1.23 -3.15
CA VAL A 73 -6.18 0.15 -2.77
C VAL A 73 -5.43 0.88 -3.88
N PHE A 74 -4.49 0.22 -4.56
CA PHE A 74 -3.80 0.79 -5.72
C PHE A 74 -4.76 1.10 -6.88
N ARG A 75 -5.78 0.26 -7.09
CA ARG A 75 -6.83 0.52 -8.10
C ARG A 75 -7.64 1.76 -7.74
N VAL A 76 -8.08 1.88 -6.48
CA VAL A 76 -8.79 3.07 -5.99
C VAL A 76 -7.93 4.32 -6.18
N HIS A 77 -6.63 4.27 -5.89
CA HIS A 77 -5.71 5.37 -6.16
C HIS A 77 -5.68 5.73 -7.67
N GLY A 78 -5.53 4.73 -8.55
CA GLY A 78 -5.57 4.95 -10.00
C GLY A 78 -6.89 5.56 -10.50
N ASP A 79 -8.03 5.11 -9.97
CA ASP A 79 -9.35 5.65 -10.29
C ASP A 79 -9.47 7.11 -9.82
N LEU A 80 -8.99 7.43 -8.61
CA LEU A 80 -8.98 8.80 -8.09
C LEU A 80 -8.09 9.73 -8.93
N VAL A 81 -6.93 9.26 -9.38
CA VAL A 81 -6.05 10.01 -10.30
C VAL A 81 -6.76 10.27 -11.63
N THR A 82 -7.46 9.26 -12.16
CA THR A 82 -8.22 9.36 -13.42
C THR A 82 -9.36 10.37 -13.28
N ILE A 83 -10.16 10.26 -12.22
CA ILE A 83 -11.25 11.22 -11.91
C ILE A 83 -10.70 12.62 -11.74
N GLY A 84 -9.59 12.78 -11.02
CA GLY A 84 -8.92 14.07 -10.84
C GLY A 84 -8.53 14.69 -12.17
N ARG A 85 -7.92 13.91 -13.07
CA ARG A 85 -7.54 14.36 -14.42
C ARG A 85 -8.74 14.75 -15.29
N GLU A 86 -9.83 13.99 -15.22
CA GLU A 86 -11.05 14.24 -16.00
C GLU A 86 -11.85 15.44 -15.46
N THR A 87 -11.89 15.62 -14.14
CA THR A 87 -12.76 16.60 -13.47
C THR A 87 -12.06 17.94 -13.23
N ALA A 88 -10.76 17.94 -12.92
CA ALA A 88 -9.94 19.16 -12.84
C ALA A 88 -9.50 19.64 -14.24
N GLY A 89 -10.31 19.33 -15.26
CA GLY A 89 -9.96 19.40 -16.67
C GLY A 89 -9.20 20.66 -17.01
N TYR A 90 -8.02 20.50 -17.61
CA TYR A 90 -7.24 21.58 -18.22
C TYR A 90 -7.36 22.92 -17.49
N ASP A 91 -7.02 22.96 -16.20
CA ASP A 91 -6.67 24.22 -15.57
C ASP A 91 -5.28 24.64 -16.05
N ILE A 92 -5.18 24.85 -17.37
CA ILE A 92 -4.24 25.76 -18.00
C ILE A 92 -4.62 27.17 -17.55
N HIS A 93 -4.41 27.46 -16.28
CA HIS A 93 -4.00 28.80 -15.92
C HIS A 93 -2.69 29.02 -16.68
N GLU A 94 -2.74 29.75 -17.79
CA GLU A 94 -1.57 30.16 -18.59
C GLU A 94 -0.48 30.86 -17.73
N ASP A 95 -0.82 31.23 -16.50
CA ASP A 95 0.03 31.89 -15.52
C ASP A 95 0.45 31.03 -14.30
N CYS A 96 0.22 29.72 -14.29
CA CYS A 96 0.82 28.88 -13.23
C CYS A 96 2.30 28.67 -13.57
N PRO A 97 3.27 29.28 -12.83
CA PRO A 97 4.67 29.10 -13.14
C PRO A 97 4.97 27.61 -13.05
N LEU A 98 5.53 27.07 -14.14
CA LEU A 98 6.01 25.70 -14.22
C LEU A 98 6.97 25.46 -13.05
N GLN A 99 6.45 24.97 -11.92
CA GLN A 99 7.29 24.28 -10.96
C GLN A 99 7.70 23.02 -11.68
N GLU A 100 8.91 23.07 -12.21
CA GLU A 100 9.68 21.95 -12.73
C GLU A 100 9.45 20.77 -11.79
N SER A 101 8.48 19.94 -12.16
CA SER A 101 8.17 18.74 -11.40
C SER A 101 9.44 17.92 -11.48
N ALA A 102 10.18 17.89 -10.38
CA ALA A 102 11.29 16.98 -10.20
C ALA A 102 10.69 15.57 -10.17
N VAL A 103 10.35 15.08 -11.36
CA VAL A 103 10.16 13.66 -11.63
C VAL A 103 11.54 13.07 -11.43
N VAL A 104 11.86 12.72 -10.19
CA VAL A 104 12.99 11.85 -9.92
C VAL A 104 12.57 10.50 -10.52
N PRO A 105 13.22 10.03 -11.59
CA PRO A 105 12.92 8.70 -12.09
C PRO A 105 13.29 7.72 -10.97
N LEU A 106 12.29 6.99 -10.48
CA LEU A 106 12.54 5.78 -9.70
C LEU A 106 13.33 4.85 -10.60
N HIS A 107 14.66 4.81 -10.42
CA HIS A 107 15.47 3.77 -10.99
C HIS A 107 14.96 2.44 -10.43
N ALA A 108 14.40 1.63 -11.33
CA ALA A 108 14.10 0.23 -11.04
C ALA A 108 15.39 -0.42 -10.54
N VAL A 109 15.39 -0.81 -9.27
CA VAL A 109 16.45 -1.64 -8.71
C VAL A 109 16.25 -3.04 -9.28
N ALA A 110 17.22 -3.47 -10.08
CA ALA A 110 17.35 -4.81 -10.63
C ALA A 110 17.73 -5.83 -9.55
#